data_AF-A0A6G3R660-F1
#
_entry.id   AF-A0A6G3R660-F1
#
_cell.length_a   1.000
_cell.length_b   1.000
_cell.length_c   1.000
_cell.angle_alpha   90.00
_cell.angle_beta   90.00
_cell.angle_gamma   90.00
#
_symmetry.space_group_name_H-M   'P 1'
#
loop_
_entity.id
_entity.type
_entity.pdbx_description
1 polymer ?
#
loop_
_entity_poly.entity_id
_entity_poly.type
_entity_poly.pdbx_seq_one_letter_code
_entity_poly.pdbx_strand_id
1 'polypeptide(L)' 'LDAGADRDDAEAALRALGVDARTAAVIRMRALGDPDVALPGGPERALDAWRPWRSYALRHLALGGGA' A
#
# COMPACT_ATOMS: atom_id res chain seq x y z
N LEU A 1 -0.65 11.80 -12.51
CA LEU A 1 -0.87 12.03 -11.06
C LEU A 1 0.36 12.79 -10.61
N ASP A 2 0.21 13.99 -10.09
CA ASP A 2 1.38 14.70 -9.53
C ASP A 2 2.03 13.83 -8.46
N ALA A 3 3.35 14.02 -8.25
CA ALA A 3 4.05 13.43 -7.14
C ALA A 3 3.42 13.93 -5.83
N GLY A 4 2.47 13.15 -5.27
CA GLY A 4 1.65 13.58 -4.14
C GLY A 4 0.15 13.67 -4.41
N ALA A 5 -0.43 12.83 -5.29
CA ALA A 5 -1.85 12.49 -5.09
C ALA A 5 -2.05 12.11 -3.63
N ASP A 6 -2.97 12.77 -2.93
CA ASP A 6 -3.20 12.51 -1.53
C ASP A 6 -3.61 11.03 -1.40
N ARG A 7 -2.76 10.26 -0.71
CA ARG A 7 -2.83 8.80 -0.64
C ARG A 7 -4.11 8.36 0.07
N ASP A 8 -4.58 9.21 0.98
CA ASP A 8 -5.80 9.00 1.74
C ASP A 8 -7.02 9.33 0.86
N ASP A 9 -6.95 10.39 0.03
CA ASP A 9 -7.99 10.68 -0.97
C ASP A 9 -8.14 9.56 -2.01
N ALA A 10 -7.03 8.98 -2.47
CA ALA A 10 -7.05 7.86 -3.41
C ALA A 10 -7.73 6.62 -2.81
N GLU A 11 -7.49 6.33 -1.52
CA GLU A 11 -8.21 5.25 -0.83
C GLU A 11 -9.70 5.57 -0.71
N ALA A 12 -10.03 6.77 -0.21
CA ALA A 12 -11.42 7.19 -0.02
C ALA A 12 -12.22 7.12 -1.32
N ALA A 13 -11.64 7.57 -2.44
CA ALA A 13 -12.26 7.51 -3.76
C ALA A 13 -12.53 6.07 -4.21
N LEU A 14 -11.55 5.16 -4.06
CA LEU A 14 -11.74 3.74 -4.41
C LEU A 14 -12.82 3.09 -3.53
N ARG A 15 -12.84 3.41 -2.24
CA ARG A 15 -13.85 2.89 -1.30
C ARG A 15 -15.25 3.40 -1.62
N ALA A 16 -15.40 4.66 -2.02
CA ALA A 16 -16.68 5.23 -2.43
C ALA A 16 -17.29 4.54 -3.66
N LEU A 17 -16.45 3.92 -4.50
CA LEU A 17 -16.87 3.09 -5.64
C LEU A 17 -17.23 1.65 -5.27
N GLY A 18 -17.17 1.28 -3.98
CA GLY A 18 -17.47 -0.07 -3.50
C GLY A 18 -16.29 -1.05 -3.54
N VAL A 19 -15.07 -0.57 -3.78
CA VAL A 19 -13.86 -1.41 -3.78
C VAL A 19 -13.51 -1.82 -2.34
N ASP A 20 -13.21 -3.11 -2.13
CA ASP A 20 -12.78 -3.59 -0.82
C ASP A 20 -11.37 -3.10 -0.45
N ALA A 21 -11.02 -3.18 0.83
CA ALA A 21 -9.78 -2.61 1.37
C ALA A 21 -8.53 -3.20 0.72
N ARG A 22 -8.55 -4.51 0.47
CA ARG A 22 -7.41 -5.23 -0.07
C ARG A 22 -7.22 -4.88 -1.54
N THR A 23 -8.30 -4.86 -2.31
CA THR A 23 -8.25 -4.46 -3.72
C THR A 23 -7.82 -3.00 -3.86
N ALA A 24 -8.33 -2.08 -3.04
CA ALA A 24 -7.90 -0.69 -3.05
C ALA A 24 -6.40 -0.54 -2.73
N ALA A 25 -5.89 -1.28 -1.73
CA ALA A 25 -4.46 -1.30 -1.40
C ALA A 25 -3.60 -1.82 -2.57
N VAL A 26 -4.03 -2.88 -3.26
CA VAL A 26 -3.32 -3.41 -4.43
C VAL A 26 -3.30 -2.40 -5.59
N ILE A 27 -4.41 -1.71 -5.86
CA ILE A 27 -4.49 -0.66 -6.89
C ILE A 27 -3.55 0.49 -6.56
N ARG A 28 -3.59 1.02 -5.33
CA ARG A 28 -2.70 2.11 -4.90
C ARG A 28 -1.22 1.73 -5.06
N MET A 29 -0.85 0.54 -4.59
CA MET A 29 0.54 0.06 -4.67
C MET A 29 1.02 -0.15 -6.11
N ARG A 30 0.21 -0.77 -6.99
CA ARG A 30 0.66 -1.22 -8.31
C ARG A 30 0.34 -0.27 -9.46
N ALA A 31 -0.85 0.32 -9.45
CA ALA A 31 -1.33 1.17 -10.54
C ALA A 31 -1.02 2.65 -10.29
N LEU A 32 -1.17 3.10 -9.04
CA LEU A 32 -0.95 4.51 -8.67
C LEU A 32 0.47 4.78 -8.15
N GLY A 33 1.26 3.72 -7.91
CA GLY A 33 2.65 3.84 -7.48
C GLY A 33 2.82 4.36 -6.05
N ASP A 34 1.83 4.15 -5.17
CA ASP A 34 1.90 4.60 -3.79
C ASP A 34 3.02 3.85 -3.02
N PRO A 35 4.06 4.58 -2.55
CA PRO A 35 5.19 3.97 -1.86
C PRO A 35 4.88 3.50 -0.44
N ASP A 36 3.76 3.93 0.17
CA ASP A 36 3.47 3.76 1.60
C ASP A 36 2.22 2.93 1.93
N VAL A 37 1.96 1.87 1.15
CA VAL A 37 0.80 0.99 1.33
C VAL A 37 1.16 -0.22 2.18
N ALA A 38 0.31 -0.54 3.16
CA ALA A 38 0.29 -1.84 3.81
C ALA A 38 -0.92 -2.65 3.32
N LEU A 39 -0.75 -3.95 3.08
CA LEU A 39 -1.86 -4.82 2.66
C LEU A 39 -2.65 -5.31 3.88
N PRO A 40 -3.99 -5.21 3.87
CA PRO A 40 -4.83 -5.77 4.92
C PRO A 40 -4.52 -7.24 5.20
N GLY A 41 -4.28 -7.54 6.48
CA GLY A 41 -3.90 -8.89 6.95
C GLY A 41 -2.40 -9.21 6.81
N GLY A 42 -1.58 -8.25 6.40
CA GLY A 42 -0.13 -8.32 6.46
C GLY A 42 0.44 -7.85 7.81
N PRO A 43 1.77 -7.79 7.96
CA PRO A 43 2.42 -7.36 9.20
C PRO A 43 2.41 -5.82 9.35
N GLU A 44 1.23 -5.20 9.33
CA GLU A 44 1.02 -3.74 9.28
C GLU A 44 1.85 -2.98 10.33
N ARG A 45 1.78 -3.38 11.61
CA ARG A 45 2.56 -2.75 12.70
C ARG A 45 4.08 -2.85 12.51
N ALA A 46 4.57 -3.96 11.97
CA ALA A 46 6.01 -4.11 11.72
C ALA A 46 6.48 -3.21 10.57
N LEU A 47 5.58 -2.94 9.62
CA LEU A 47 5.86 -2.07 8.48
C LEU A 47 5.83 -0.59 8.87
N ASP A 48 5.16 -0.18 9.95
CA ASP A 48 5.11 1.24 10.37
C ASP A 48 6.49 1.87 10.59
N ALA A 49 7.51 1.09 10.98
CA ALA A 49 8.89 1.55 11.07
C ALA A 49 9.51 1.97 9.72
N TRP A 50 8.88 1.61 8.60
CA TRP A 50 9.36 1.83 7.24
C TRP A 50 8.57 2.90 6.50
N ARG A 51 7.70 3.67 7.17
CA ARG A 51 7.06 4.83 6.53
C ARG A 51 8.12 5.85 6.09
N PRO A 52 7.97 6.51 4.92
CA PRO A 52 6.85 6.45 3.98
C PRO A 52 7.04 5.43 2.82
N TRP A 53 7.68 4.29 3.08
CA TRP A 53 8.10 3.30 2.07
C TRP A 53 7.59 1.87 2.36
N ARG A 54 6.45 1.72 3.06
CA ARG A 54 5.91 0.40 3.45
C ARG A 54 5.69 -0.58 2.30
N SER A 55 5.32 -0.09 1.11
CA SER A 55 5.17 -0.91 -0.10
C SER A 55 6.49 -1.61 -0.47
N TYR A 56 7.62 -0.94 -0.27
CA TYR A 56 8.94 -1.49 -0.55
C TYR A 56 9.40 -2.47 0.53
N ALA A 57 9.20 -2.14 1.80
CA ALA A 57 9.51 -3.04 2.90
C ALA A 57 8.77 -4.39 2.75
N LEU A 58 7.47 -4.35 2.42
CA LEU A 58 6.68 -5.55 2.13
C LEU A 58 7.27 -6.36 0.96
N ARG A 59 7.68 -5.70 -0.13
CA ARG A 59 8.31 -6.36 -1.28
C ARG A 59 9.63 -7.03 -0.91
N HIS A 60 10.48 -6.34 -0.14
CA HIS A 60 11.77 -6.89 0.30
C HIS A 60 11.62 -8.05 1.29
N LEU A 61 10.66 -7.99 2.21
CA LEU A 61 10.36 -9.09 3.12
C LEU A 61 9.82 -10.33 2.39
N ALA A 62 8.94 -10.13 1.40
CA ALA A 62 8.42 -11.23 0.58
C ALA A 62 9.50 -11.92 -0.26
N LEU A 63 10.53 -11.17 -0.70
CA LEU A 63 11.67 -11.72 -1.43
C LEU A 63 12.74 -12.35 -0.51
N GLY A 64 12.84 -11.90 0.75
CA GLY A 64 13.80 -12.41 1.74
C GLY A 64 13.34 -13.65 2.52
N GLY A 65 12.03 -13.96 2.51
CA GLY A 65 11.46 -15.13 3.20
C GLY A 65 11.51 -16.45 2.41
N GLY A 66 12.25 -16.49 1.30
CA GLY A 66 12.40 -17.67 0.43
C GLY A 66 13.76 -18.38 0.51
N ALA A 67 14.57 -18.10 1.55
CA ALA A 67 15.84 -18.76 1.81
C ALA A 67 15.74 -19.73 3.00
#